data_AF-A0A839WRD3-F1
#
_entry.id   AF-A0A839WRD3-F1
#
_cell.length_a   1.000
_cell.length_b   1.000
_cell.length_c   1.000
_cell.angle_alpha   90.00
_cell.angle_beta   90.00
_cell.angle_gamma   90.00
#
_symmetry.space_group_name_H-M   'P 1'
#
loop_
_entity.id
_entity.type
_entity.pdbx_description
1 polymer ?
#
loop_
_entity_poly.entity_id
_entity_poly.type
_entity_poly.pdbx_seq_one_letter_code
_entity_poly.pdbx_strand_id
1 'polypeptide(L)' 'MSRRGRVIAAMVSLVLGIVVVGSAAARWPILGVEWAEWTRYDAAGNAIGGGRIECDGSVQTWGDAGGAHGFTLYPCP' A
#
# COMPACT_ATOMS: atom_id res chain seq x y z
N MET A 1 -26.29 24.31 20.18
CA MET A 1 -25.81 22.90 20.14
C MET A 1 -25.42 22.47 21.56
N SER A 2 -25.99 21.38 22.07
CA SER A 2 -25.81 20.94 23.47
C SER A 2 -24.40 20.39 23.72
N ARG A 3 -23.95 20.38 24.99
CA ARG A 3 -22.63 19.85 25.39
C ARG A 3 -22.44 18.39 24.95
N ARG A 4 -23.53 17.61 24.93
CA ARG A 4 -23.56 16.21 24.42
C ARG A 4 -23.37 16.14 22.90
N GLY A 5 -23.99 17.06 22.14
CA GLY A 5 -23.83 17.12 20.69
C GLY A 5 -22.39 17.42 20.24
N ARG A 6 -21.66 18.25 21.00
CA ARG A 6 -20.24 18.56 20.73
C ARG A 6 -19.32 17.35 20.94
N VAL A 7 -19.58 16.55 21.98
CA VAL A 7 -18.79 15.33 22.27
C VAL A 7 -19.02 14.26 21.22
N ILE A 8 -20.26 14.06 20.79
CA ILE A 8 -20.60 13.08 19.74
C ILE A 8 -19.94 13.48 18.41
N ALA A 9 -20.02 14.75 18.03
CA ALA A 9 -19.37 15.24 16.81
C ALA A 9 -17.84 15.01 16.85
N ALA A 10 -17.18 15.32 17.97
CA ALA A 10 -15.75 15.10 18.13
C ALA A 10 -15.36 13.61 18.03
N MET A 11 -16.16 12.71 18.61
CA MET A 11 -15.94 11.26 18.52
C MET A 11 -16.10 10.75 17.08
N VAL A 12 -17.12 11.22 16.38
CA VAL A 12 -17.35 10.86 14.96
C VAL A 12 -16.19 11.36 14.08
N SER A 13 -15.72 12.60 14.31
CA SER A 13 -14.56 13.14 13.59
C SER A 13 -13.27 12.37 13.87
N LEU A 14 -13.06 11.93 15.11
CA LEU A 14 -11.89 11.12 15.47
C LEU A 14 -11.91 9.75 14.78
N VAL A 15 -13.06 9.07 14.79
CA VAL A 15 -13.21 7.76 14.15
C VAL A 15 -13.04 7.88 12.62
N LEU A 16 -13.66 8.88 12.00
CA LEU A 16 -13.48 9.16 10.56
C LEU A 16 -12.01 9.48 10.24
N GLY A 17 -11.33 10.25 11.09
CA GLY A 17 -9.90 10.54 10.93
C GLY A 17 -9.04 9.28 10.96
N ILE A 18 -9.30 8.36 11.88
CA ILE A 18 -8.56 7.09 11.99
C ILE A 18 -8.79 6.20 10.75
N VAL A 19 -10.03 6.10 10.26
CA VAL A 19 -10.37 5.27 9.08
C VAL A 19 -9.71 5.82 7.81
N VAL A 20 -9.71 7.14 7.60
CA VAL A 20 -9.11 7.76 6.41
C VAL A 20 -7.58 7.61 6.41
N VAL A 21 -6.93 7.75 7.56
CA VAL A 21 -5.46 7.63 7.65
C VAL A 21 -4.97 6.18 7.50
N GLY A 22 -5.77 5.19 7.92
CA GLY A 22 -5.39 3.77 7.84
C GLY A 22 -5.27 3.18 6.44
N SER A 23 -5.76 3.86 5.40
CA SER A 23 -5.85 3.31 4.04
C SER A 23 -4.59 3.52 3.19
N ALA A 24 -3.56 4.20 3.71
CA ALA A 24 -2.36 4.58 2.96
C ALA A 24 -1.16 3.65 3.15
N ALA A 25 -1.26 2.61 4.00
CA ALA A 25 -0.22 1.61 4.13
C ALA A 25 -0.37 0.57 3.02
N ALA A 26 0.57 0.53 2.07
CA ALA A 26 0.69 -0.58 1.12
C ALA A 26 0.81 -1.89 1.92
N ARG A 27 -0.26 -2.70 1.91
CA ARG A 27 -0.24 -4.01 2.56
C ARG A 27 0.43 -5.04 1.65
N TRP A 28 0.96 -6.10 2.26
CA TRP A 28 1.42 -7.28 1.54
C TRP A 28 0.24 -7.98 0.81
N PRO A 29 0.48 -8.63 -0.34
CA PRO A 29 -0.53 -9.41 -1.04
C PRO A 29 -0.99 -10.57 -0.17
N ILE A 30 -2.26 -10.94 -0.29
CA ILE A 30 -2.79 -12.14 0.35
C ILE A 30 -2.42 -13.34 -0.54
N LEU A 31 -1.61 -14.26 0.00
CA LEU A 31 -1.17 -15.45 -0.73
C LEU A 31 -2.36 -16.27 -1.23
N GLY A 32 -2.30 -16.69 -2.49
CA GLY A 32 -3.35 -17.43 -3.19
C GLY A 32 -4.54 -16.57 -3.65
N VAL A 33 -4.59 -15.28 -3.32
CA VAL A 33 -5.68 -14.36 -3.73
C VAL A 33 -5.14 -13.22 -4.58
N GLU A 34 -3.95 -12.73 -4.25
CA GLU A 34 -3.31 -11.59 -4.93
C GLU A 34 -1.83 -11.83 -5.18
N TRP A 35 -1.31 -11.13 -6.19
CA TRP A 35 0.10 -10.96 -6.45
C TRP A 35 0.43 -9.46 -6.48
N ALA A 36 1.70 -9.10 -6.37
CA ALA A 36 2.14 -7.71 -6.30
C ALA A 36 3.35 -7.42 -7.17
N GLU A 37 3.45 -6.21 -7.73
CA GLU A 37 4.62 -5.75 -8.49
C GLU A 37 5.08 -4.37 -8.01
N TRP A 38 6.40 -4.15 -8.05
CA TRP A 38 7.03 -2.86 -7.81
C TRP A 38 8.15 -2.58 -8.81
N THR A 39 8.36 -1.30 -9.09
CA THR A 39 9.44 -0.82 -9.96
C THR A 39 10.46 -0.05 -9.13
N ARG A 40 11.74 -0.20 -9.45
CA ARG A 40 12.85 0.55 -8.85
C ARG A 40 13.33 1.62 -9.82
N TYR A 41 13.59 2.80 -9.30
CA TYR A 41 14.09 3.94 -10.08
C TYR A 41 15.43 4.43 -9.55
N ASP A 42 16.27 4.97 -10.44
CA ASP A 42 17.46 5.72 -10.06
C ASP A 42 17.11 7.14 -9.56
N ALA A 43 18.12 7.91 -9.16
CA ALA A 43 17.93 9.28 -8.69
C ALA A 43 17.44 10.25 -9.78
N ALA A 44 17.54 9.87 -11.06
CA ALA A 44 17.03 10.64 -12.20
C ALA A 44 15.61 10.24 -12.61
N GLY A 45 15.02 9.23 -11.96
CA GLY A 45 13.68 8.72 -12.25
C GLY A 45 13.62 7.70 -13.40
N ASN A 46 14.74 7.12 -13.82
CA ASN A 46 14.76 6.05 -14.82
C ASN A 46 14.47 4.70 -14.14
N ALA A 47 13.67 3.85 -14.79
CA ALA A 47 13.43 2.50 -14.29
C ALA A 47 14.70 1.65 -14.45
N ILE A 48 15.22 1.13 -13.34
CA ILE A 48 16.47 0.34 -13.32
C ILE A 48 16.26 -1.09 -12.83
N GLY A 49 15.06 -1.43 -12.37
CA GLY A 49 14.77 -2.76 -11.86
C GLY A 49 13.39 -2.84 -11.24
N GLY A 50 13.16 -3.88 -10.46
CA GLY A 50 11.88 -4.11 -9.83
C GLY A 50 11.82 -5.44 -9.11
N GLY A 51 10.60 -5.83 -8.77
CA GLY A 51 10.32 -7.16 -8.33
C GLY A 51 8.84 -7.42 -8.29
N ARG A 52 8.51 -8.69 -8.08
CA ARG A 52 7.13 -9.11 -7.89
C ARG A 52 7.05 -10.23 -6.86
N ILE A 53 5.90 -10.27 -6.20
CA ILE A 53 5.49 -11.36 -5.33
C ILE A 53 4.38 -12.09 -6.07
N GLU A 54 4.60 -13.35 -6.39
CA GLU A 54 3.62 -14.19 -7.07
C GLU A 54 2.57 -14.71 -6.08
N CYS A 55 1.48 -15.27 -6.61
CA CYS A 55 0.38 -15.82 -5.83
C CYS A 55 0.78 -16.91 -4.83
N ASP A 56 1.84 -17.66 -5.12
CA ASP A 56 2.40 -18.70 -4.25
C ASP A 56 3.34 -18.15 -3.17
N GLY A 57 3.57 -16.84 -3.16
CA GLY A 57 4.48 -16.15 -2.25
C GLY A 57 5.94 -16.15 -2.72
N SER A 58 6.24 -16.71 -3.89
CA SER A 58 7.58 -16.60 -4.45
C SER A 58 7.89 -15.15 -4.82
N VAL A 59 9.12 -14.73 -4.55
CA VAL A 59 9.59 -13.37 -4.80
C VAL A 59 10.61 -13.39 -5.92
N GLN A 60 10.34 -12.62 -6.96
CA GLN A 60 11.25 -12.42 -8.09
C GLN A 60 11.74 -10.98 -8.08
N THR A 61 13.03 -10.78 -8.28
CA THR A 61 13.64 -9.44 -8.37
C THR A 61 14.52 -9.36 -9.60
N TRP A 62 14.53 -8.20 -10.26
CA TRP A 62 15.35 -7.98 -11.45
C TRP A 62 15.96 -6.57 -11.44
N GLY A 63 17.01 -6.41 -12.24
CA GLY A 63 17.72 -5.13 -12.40
C GLY A 63 18.52 -4.73 -11.17
N ASP A 64 18.78 -3.42 -11.08
CA ASP A 64 19.66 -2.85 -10.08
C ASP A 64 18.94 -2.45 -8.78
N ALA A 65 19.75 -2.36 -7.72
CA ALA A 65 19.30 -1.88 -6.42
C ALA A 65 19.02 -0.36 -6.46
N GLY A 66 17.79 0.01 -6.79
CA GLY A 66 17.24 1.36 -6.61
C GLY A 66 16.27 1.46 -5.44
N GLY A 67 15.76 2.68 -5.23
CA GLY A 67 14.61 2.90 -4.37
C GLY A 67 13.38 2.22 -4.97
N ALA A 68 12.71 1.36 -4.20
CA ALA A 68 11.44 0.81 -4.64
C ALA A 68 10.37 1.90 -4.63
N HIS A 69 9.66 2.07 -5.74
CA HIS A 69 8.55 3.00 -5.86
C HIS A 69 7.32 2.27 -6.37
N GLY A 70 6.21 2.54 -5.69
CA GLY A 70 4.94 1.90 -5.98
C GLY A 70 4.90 0.45 -5.52
N PHE A 71 3.70 0.00 -5.18
CA PHE A 71 3.42 -1.38 -4.88
C PHE A 71 2.00 -1.63 -5.37
N THR A 72 1.87 -2.30 -6.50
CA THR A 72 0.57 -2.50 -7.15
C THR A 72 0.13 -3.93 -6.88
N LEU A 73 -1.10 -4.08 -6.38
CA LEU A 73 -1.73 -5.36 -6.13
C LEU A 73 -2.60 -5.76 -7.32
N TYR A 74 -2.57 -7.04 -7.64
CA TYR A 74 -3.34 -7.64 -8.72
C TYR A 74 -4.01 -8.93 -8.23
N PRO A 75 -5.19 -9.29 -8.75
CA PRO A 75 -5.81 -10.57 -8.43
C PRO A 75 -5.03 -11.73 -9.06
N CYS A 76 -4.99 -12.86 -8.36
CA CYS A 76 -4.54 -14.12 -8.94
C CYS A 76 -5.54 -14.63 -10.01
N PRO A 77 -5.06 -15.33 -11.06
CA PRO A 77 -5.90 -15.95 -12.07
C PRO A 77 -6.74 -17.12 -11.52
#